data_AF-A0A5D2FXU9-F1
#
_entry.id   AF-A0A5D2FXU9-F1
#
_cell.length_a   1.000
_cell.length_b   1.000
_cell.length_c   1.000
_cell.angle_alpha   90.00
_cell.angle_beta   90.00
_cell.angle_gamma   90.00
#
_symmetry.space_group_name_H-M   'P 1'
#
loop_
_entity.id
_entity.type
_entity.pdbx_description
1 polymer ?
#
loop_
_entity_poly.entity_id
_entity_poly.type
_entity_poly.pdbx_seq_one_letter_code
_entity_poly.pdbx_strand_id
1 'polypeptide(L)'
;MEATSINPFDLRIQKGIVWPFLPRKFPHIPGIDAAGEVFEVGSGVKNFKAGDKVVAVLFNICGGGLAEFAVAKENLTVSRPPEVTAFQGAALPIAGLAAHECLLRTPGFNYEKTGQQLNLLITAASGGVGQYAVQLAKLGNAHVTATCGARNLDLVKSLGADEVIDYKTPDGAALKSPSGRKYDAVIHCATGFPWSTFKPNLSTNGKVFDITPTPSVFMTNALQKLTFSKKQLVPLLMTPKKEKLDFLLNFVKEGKIKAVVDSIHPLSKAEEAWAKSIDGHATGKIIVEP
;
A
#
# COMPACT_ATOMS: atom_id res chain seq x y z
N MET A 1 13.99 -5.91 -16.75
CA MET A 1 12.98 -5.12 -16.01
C MET A 1 12.20 -4.32 -17.04
N GLU A 2 10.90 -4.13 -16.87
CA GLU A 2 10.11 -3.21 -17.72
C GLU A 2 9.61 -2.01 -16.92
N ALA A 3 9.28 -2.21 -15.64
CA ALA A 3 8.95 -1.13 -14.71
C ALA A 3 9.25 -1.54 -13.26
N THR A 4 9.61 -0.58 -12.43
CA THR A 4 9.66 -0.71 -10.96
C THR A 4 8.92 0.45 -10.32
N SER A 5 8.47 0.29 -9.07
CA SER A 5 7.88 1.39 -8.33
C SER A 5 8.60 1.66 -7.02
N ILE A 6 8.64 2.93 -6.64
CA ILE A 6 9.25 3.37 -5.39
C ILE A 6 8.19 3.34 -4.27
N ASN A 7 8.61 2.91 -3.08
CA ASN A 7 7.82 2.92 -1.86
C ASN A 7 8.50 3.80 -0.80
N PRO A 8 7.74 4.42 0.12
CA PRO A 8 8.31 5.08 1.30
C PRO A 8 9.18 4.15 2.15
N PHE A 9 8.95 2.83 2.09
CA PHE A 9 9.79 1.84 2.74
C PHE A 9 11.25 1.86 2.23
N ASP A 10 11.46 2.07 0.93
CA ASP A 10 12.81 2.17 0.34
C ASP A 10 13.59 3.35 0.94
N LEU A 11 12.92 4.48 1.18
CA LEU A 11 13.49 5.65 1.85
C LEU A 11 13.81 5.38 3.32
N ARG A 12 12.98 4.59 4.01
CA ARG A 12 13.22 4.24 5.42
C ARG A 12 14.47 3.39 5.58
N ILE A 13 14.78 2.52 4.60
CA ILE A 13 16.04 1.78 4.52
C ILE A 13 17.21 2.77 4.40
N GLN A 14 17.15 3.69 3.42
CA GLN A 14 18.21 4.67 3.22
C GLN A 14 18.42 5.58 4.45
N LYS A 15 17.36 6.00 5.13
CA LYS A 15 17.40 6.85 6.34
C LYS A 15 17.84 6.10 7.60
N GLY A 16 18.13 4.79 7.53
CA GLY A 16 18.57 3.99 8.67
C GLY A 16 17.48 3.68 9.71
N ILE A 17 16.20 3.96 9.42
CA ILE A 17 15.08 3.76 10.35
C ILE A 17 14.89 2.28 10.71
N VAL A 18 15.33 1.38 9.82
CA VAL A 18 15.20 -0.08 9.98
C VAL A 18 16.53 -0.77 10.31
N TRP A 19 17.56 0.01 10.65
CA TRP A 19 18.83 -0.55 11.14
C TRP A 19 18.63 -1.22 12.52
N PRO A 20 19.29 -2.36 12.82
CA PRO A 20 20.32 -3.07 12.06
C PRO A 20 19.80 -4.13 11.08
N PHE A 21 18.50 -4.16 10.79
CA PHE A 21 17.92 -5.22 9.96
C PHE A 21 18.17 -5.04 8.46
N LEU A 22 18.15 -3.79 7.98
CA LEU A 22 18.36 -3.41 6.57
C LEU A 22 19.12 -2.08 6.41
N PRO A 23 19.85 -1.88 5.29
CA PRO A 23 20.21 -2.90 4.30
C PRO A 23 21.25 -3.88 4.88
N ARG A 24 21.36 -5.10 4.34
CA ARG A 24 22.32 -6.10 4.85
C ARG A 24 23.77 -5.77 4.52
N LYS A 25 24.02 -5.09 3.40
CA LYS A 25 25.35 -4.71 2.92
C LYS A 25 25.27 -3.46 2.05
N PHE A 26 26.39 -2.78 1.92
CA PHE A 26 26.60 -1.69 0.96
C PHE A 26 27.61 -2.12 -0.13
N PRO A 27 27.48 -1.61 -1.38
CA PRO A 27 26.38 -0.77 -1.88
C PRO A 27 25.04 -1.52 -1.93
N HIS A 28 23.93 -0.77 -1.92
CA HIS A 28 22.57 -1.30 -1.95
C HIS A 28 21.78 -0.68 -3.11
N ILE A 29 21.13 -1.52 -3.92
CA ILE A 29 20.24 -1.09 -5.00
C ILE A 29 18.80 -1.11 -4.46
N PRO A 30 18.10 0.03 -4.34
CA PRO A 30 16.74 0.07 -3.81
C PRO A 30 15.66 -0.49 -4.75
N GLY A 31 14.42 -0.55 -4.24
CA GLY A 31 13.24 -0.95 -5.01
C GLY A 31 12.94 -2.44 -4.89
N ILE A 32 11.67 -2.75 -4.64
CA ILE A 32 11.19 -4.14 -4.45
C ILE A 32 9.92 -4.49 -5.21
N ASP A 33 9.24 -3.50 -5.80
CA ASP A 33 8.11 -3.75 -6.69
C ASP A 33 8.61 -3.83 -8.13
N ALA A 34 8.32 -4.92 -8.83
CA ALA A 34 8.85 -5.16 -10.18
C ALA A 34 7.79 -5.71 -11.14
N ALA A 35 7.86 -5.28 -12.38
CA ALA A 35 7.22 -5.93 -13.53
C ALA A 35 8.22 -6.03 -14.68
N GLY A 36 8.17 -7.14 -15.41
CA GLY A 36 9.09 -7.36 -16.51
C GLY A 36 8.86 -8.66 -17.26
N GLU A 37 9.86 -9.05 -18.02
CA GLU A 37 9.95 -10.33 -18.72
C GLU A 37 10.99 -11.22 -18.06
N VAL A 38 10.67 -12.52 -17.95
CA VAL A 38 11.63 -13.53 -17.49
C VAL A 38 12.71 -13.70 -18.55
N PHE A 39 13.96 -13.42 -18.18
CA PHE A 39 15.12 -13.64 -19.04
C PHE A 39 15.68 -15.07 -18.89
N GLU A 40 15.83 -15.51 -17.64
CA GLU A 40 16.37 -16.82 -17.28
C GLU A 40 15.66 -17.35 -16.03
N VAL A 41 15.62 -18.67 -15.85
CA VAL A 41 15.06 -19.33 -14.68
C VAL A 41 16.07 -20.26 -14.01
N GLY A 42 16.05 -20.31 -12.68
CA GLY A 42 16.87 -21.27 -11.93
C GLY A 42 16.36 -22.70 -12.10
N SER A 43 17.23 -23.69 -11.86
CA SER A 43 16.94 -25.13 -12.10
C SER A 43 15.74 -25.70 -11.34
N GLY A 44 15.33 -25.06 -10.23
CA GLY A 44 14.17 -25.48 -9.43
C GLY A 44 12.85 -24.81 -9.81
N VAL A 45 12.86 -23.85 -10.74
CA VAL A 45 11.65 -23.11 -11.17
C VAL A 45 10.81 -24.01 -12.09
N LYS A 46 9.50 -24.05 -11.85
CA LYS A 46 8.57 -24.92 -12.59
C LYS A 46 7.46 -24.16 -13.30
N ASN A 47 7.09 -22.99 -12.77
CA ASN A 47 5.90 -22.25 -13.19
C ASN A 47 6.20 -21.11 -14.18
N PHE A 48 7.47 -20.88 -14.53
CA PHE A 48 7.89 -19.80 -15.42
C PHE A 48 9.00 -20.28 -16.37
N LYS A 49 9.09 -19.64 -17.53
CA LYS A 49 10.14 -19.80 -18.54
C LYS A 49 10.55 -18.45 -19.13
N ALA A 50 11.66 -18.42 -19.84
CA ALA A 50 12.09 -17.23 -20.58
C ALA A 50 10.98 -16.72 -21.52
N GLY A 51 10.80 -15.40 -21.59
CA GLY A 51 9.74 -14.73 -22.36
C GLY A 51 8.43 -14.49 -21.59
N ASP A 52 8.22 -15.11 -20.43
CA ASP A 52 7.00 -14.89 -19.65
C ASP A 52 6.97 -13.46 -19.08
N LYS A 53 5.85 -12.76 -19.26
CA LYS A 53 5.60 -11.46 -18.61
C LYS A 53 5.15 -11.69 -17.16
N VAL A 54 5.75 -10.97 -16.21
CA VAL A 54 5.55 -11.20 -14.78
C VAL A 54 5.46 -9.92 -13.97
N VAL A 55 4.82 -10.03 -12.80
CA VAL A 55 4.88 -9.06 -11.70
C VAL A 55 5.47 -9.78 -10.50
N ALA A 56 6.38 -9.13 -9.77
CA ALA A 56 7.05 -9.73 -8.62
C ALA A 56 7.27 -8.74 -7.48
N VAL A 57 7.35 -9.31 -6.27
CA VAL A 57 7.97 -8.63 -5.12
C VAL A 57 9.39 -9.16 -4.98
N LEU A 58 10.37 -8.31 -5.22
CA LEU A 58 11.77 -8.63 -4.99
C LEU A 58 11.99 -8.83 -3.48
N PHE A 59 12.91 -9.71 -3.13
CA PHE A 59 13.12 -10.04 -1.72
C PHE A 59 13.65 -8.81 -0.97
N ASN A 60 12.90 -8.34 0.03
CA ASN A 60 13.16 -7.12 0.82
C ASN A 60 14.58 -6.98 1.38
N ILE A 61 15.30 -8.09 1.53
CA ILE A 61 16.67 -8.11 2.02
C ILE A 61 17.66 -7.58 0.97
N CYS A 62 17.37 -7.76 -0.32
CA CYS A 62 18.30 -7.48 -1.40
C CYS A 62 18.01 -6.19 -2.15
N GLY A 63 16.75 -5.73 -2.18
CA GLY A 63 16.33 -4.69 -3.12
C GLY A 63 16.48 -5.16 -4.57
N GLY A 64 16.96 -4.27 -5.45
CA GLY A 64 17.30 -4.60 -6.84
C GLY A 64 16.35 -4.07 -7.90
N GLY A 65 15.34 -3.26 -7.53
CA GLY A 65 14.35 -2.73 -8.46
C GLY A 65 14.89 -1.66 -9.40
N LEU A 66 15.76 -0.77 -8.92
CA LEU A 66 16.42 0.27 -9.74
C LEU A 66 17.60 -0.30 -10.54
N ALA A 67 17.32 -1.26 -11.41
CA ALA A 67 18.28 -1.94 -12.28
C ALA A 67 17.61 -2.48 -13.55
N GLU A 68 18.39 -2.77 -14.58
CA GLU A 68 17.90 -3.40 -15.82
C GLU A 68 17.48 -4.88 -15.60
N PHE A 69 18.12 -5.56 -14.66
CA PHE A 69 17.84 -6.95 -14.30
C PHE A 69 17.72 -7.11 -12.78
N ALA A 70 16.79 -7.97 -12.36
CA ALA A 70 16.57 -8.31 -10.95
C ALA A 70 16.21 -9.79 -10.81
N VAL A 71 16.51 -10.36 -9.64
CA VAL A 71 16.17 -11.75 -9.32
C VAL A 71 14.98 -11.78 -8.36
N ALA A 72 13.90 -12.46 -8.77
CA ALA A 72 12.73 -12.70 -7.94
C ALA A 72 12.61 -14.19 -7.60
N LYS A 73 12.09 -14.49 -6.41
CA LYS A 73 11.75 -15.88 -6.05
C LYS A 73 10.44 -16.27 -6.73
N GLU A 74 10.36 -17.49 -7.25
CA GLU A 74 9.15 -18.02 -7.89
C GLU A 74 7.88 -17.89 -7.01
N ASN A 75 8.02 -18.02 -5.68
CA ASN A 75 6.92 -17.89 -4.73
C ASN A 75 6.49 -16.44 -4.41
N LEU A 76 7.11 -15.46 -5.06
CA LEU A 76 6.78 -14.04 -5.01
C LEU A 76 6.59 -13.44 -6.41
N THR A 77 6.50 -14.29 -7.43
CA THR A 77 6.28 -13.93 -8.83
C THR A 77 4.93 -14.45 -9.30
N VAL A 78 4.19 -13.61 -10.02
CA VAL A 78 2.91 -13.96 -10.67
C VAL A 78 2.97 -13.60 -12.16
N SER A 79 2.18 -14.29 -12.98
CA SER A 79 2.08 -13.98 -14.40
C SER A 79 1.39 -12.62 -14.60
N ARG A 80 1.96 -11.77 -15.46
CA ARG A 80 1.34 -10.50 -15.87
C ARG A 80 0.44 -10.77 -17.07
N PRO A 81 -0.89 -10.64 -16.94
CA PRO A 81 -1.79 -10.82 -18.07
C PRO A 81 -1.61 -9.66 -19.06
N PRO A 82 -1.86 -9.88 -20.37
CA PRO A 82 -1.58 -8.90 -21.42
C PRO A 82 -2.36 -7.59 -21.27
N GLU A 83 -3.52 -7.61 -20.59
CA GLU A 83 -4.35 -6.43 -20.32
C GLU A 83 -3.73 -5.49 -19.27
N VAL A 84 -2.77 -5.97 -18.48
CA VAL A 84 -2.12 -5.19 -17.42
C VAL A 84 -0.75 -4.74 -17.90
N THR A 85 -0.54 -3.42 -18.04
CA THR A 85 0.76 -2.86 -18.46
C THR A 85 1.84 -3.11 -17.40
N ALA A 86 3.12 -2.99 -17.80
CA ALA A 86 4.23 -3.17 -16.87
C ALA A 86 4.16 -2.18 -15.69
N PHE A 87 3.91 -0.90 -15.94
CA PHE A 87 3.79 0.09 -14.87
C PHE A 87 2.60 -0.21 -13.93
N GLN A 88 1.46 -0.68 -14.46
CA GLN A 88 0.31 -1.07 -13.62
C GLN A 88 0.67 -2.25 -12.72
N GLY A 89 1.37 -3.25 -13.29
CA GLY A 89 1.89 -4.39 -12.57
C GLY A 89 2.87 -3.99 -11.47
N ALA A 90 3.83 -3.12 -11.77
CA ALA A 90 4.83 -2.63 -10.82
C ALA A 90 4.27 -1.67 -9.76
N ALA A 91 3.16 -0.97 -10.04
CA ALA A 91 2.50 -0.08 -9.07
C ALA A 91 1.77 -0.85 -7.95
N LEU A 92 1.39 -2.10 -8.23
CA LEU A 92 0.50 -2.89 -7.39
C LEU A 92 1.13 -3.53 -6.13
N PRO A 93 2.35 -4.09 -6.12
CA PRO A 93 2.67 -5.16 -5.18
C PRO A 93 2.66 -4.71 -3.71
N ILE A 94 3.64 -3.95 -3.22
CA ILE A 94 3.67 -3.57 -1.80
C ILE A 94 2.46 -2.71 -1.42
N ALA A 95 2.09 -1.75 -2.26
CA ALA A 95 1.02 -0.82 -1.92
C ALA A 95 -0.38 -1.47 -1.91
N GLY A 96 -0.70 -2.26 -2.94
CA GLY A 96 -1.95 -3.00 -3.04
C GLY A 96 -2.04 -4.12 -2.01
N LEU A 97 -0.96 -4.88 -1.79
CA LEU A 97 -0.94 -5.93 -0.76
C LEU A 97 -1.15 -5.35 0.64
N ALA A 98 -0.56 -4.18 0.95
CA ALA A 98 -0.72 -3.56 2.26
C ALA A 98 -2.17 -3.10 2.49
N ALA A 99 -2.77 -2.46 1.50
CA ALA A 99 -4.18 -2.07 1.52
C ALA A 99 -5.09 -3.30 1.71
N HIS A 100 -4.84 -4.36 0.94
CA HIS A 100 -5.59 -5.60 1.00
C HIS A 100 -5.47 -6.28 2.38
N GLU A 101 -4.27 -6.34 2.94
CA GLU A 101 -4.03 -6.94 4.25
C GLU A 101 -4.76 -6.21 5.38
N CYS A 102 -4.78 -4.87 5.36
CA CYS A 102 -5.56 -4.08 6.31
C CYS A 102 -7.05 -4.42 6.25
N LEU A 103 -7.60 -4.52 5.03
CA LEU A 103 -9.01 -4.83 4.83
C LEU A 103 -9.34 -6.25 5.29
N LEU A 104 -8.54 -7.26 4.92
CA LEU A 104 -8.77 -8.64 5.38
C LEU A 104 -8.64 -8.80 6.90
N ARG A 105 -7.85 -7.96 7.58
CA ARG A 105 -7.75 -7.94 9.05
C ARG A 105 -8.88 -7.16 9.72
N THR A 106 -9.68 -6.42 8.95
CA THR A 106 -10.83 -5.67 9.46
C THR A 106 -11.97 -6.65 9.76
N PRO A 107 -12.46 -6.74 11.01
CA PRO A 107 -13.55 -7.64 11.36
C PRO A 107 -14.81 -7.36 10.53
N GLY A 108 -15.39 -8.41 9.95
CA GLY A 108 -16.60 -8.32 9.11
C GLY A 108 -16.36 -7.92 7.66
N PHE A 109 -15.15 -7.50 7.28
CA PHE A 109 -14.86 -7.15 5.88
C PHE A 109 -14.80 -8.41 5.02
N ASN A 110 -15.51 -8.38 3.89
CA ASN A 110 -15.47 -9.43 2.88
C ASN A 110 -15.89 -8.87 1.51
N TYR A 111 -15.41 -9.50 0.44
CA TYR A 111 -15.77 -9.12 -0.93
C TYR A 111 -17.12 -9.69 -1.40
N GLU A 112 -17.69 -10.65 -0.65
CA GLU A 112 -19.03 -11.21 -0.91
C GLU A 112 -20.14 -10.24 -0.52
N LYS A 113 -19.79 -9.12 0.15
CA LYS A 113 -20.71 -8.07 0.62
C LYS A 113 -21.78 -8.60 1.57
N THR A 114 -21.46 -9.66 2.31
CA THR A 114 -22.33 -10.24 3.32
C THR A 114 -22.16 -9.53 4.66
N GLY A 115 -23.22 -9.49 5.47
CA GLY A 115 -23.22 -8.83 6.77
C GLY A 115 -23.48 -7.31 6.70
N GLN A 116 -23.12 -6.61 7.77
CA GLN A 116 -23.36 -5.17 7.91
C GLN A 116 -22.30 -4.36 7.14
N GLN A 117 -22.74 -3.29 6.47
CA GLN A 117 -21.83 -2.32 5.86
C GLN A 117 -20.92 -1.68 6.93
N LEU A 118 -19.61 -1.76 6.70
CA LEU A 118 -18.59 -1.18 7.56
C LEU A 118 -18.33 0.28 7.22
N ASN A 119 -18.01 1.09 8.23
CA ASN A 119 -17.51 2.45 8.04
C ASN A 119 -15.98 2.47 8.17
N LEU A 120 -15.29 2.79 7.09
CA LEU A 120 -13.83 2.81 7.03
C LEU A 120 -13.31 4.23 6.86
N LEU A 121 -12.25 4.57 7.60
CA LEU A 121 -11.46 5.77 7.37
C LEU A 121 -10.15 5.42 6.65
N ILE A 122 -9.79 6.17 5.63
CA ILE A 122 -8.53 6.01 4.90
C ILE A 122 -7.76 7.33 4.93
N THR A 123 -6.69 7.39 5.69
CA THR A 123 -5.88 8.61 5.78
C THR A 123 -4.82 8.65 4.67
N ALA A 124 -4.49 9.83 4.15
CA ALA A 124 -3.57 9.99 3.02
C ALA A 124 -4.02 9.15 1.80
N ALA A 125 -5.31 9.19 1.51
CA ALA A 125 -5.99 8.36 0.51
C ALA A 125 -5.52 8.60 -0.93
N SER A 126 -4.85 9.73 -1.21
CA SER A 126 -4.26 10.00 -2.53
C SER A 126 -2.88 9.38 -2.73
N GLY A 127 -2.27 8.80 -1.69
CA GLY A 127 -0.95 8.19 -1.77
C GLY A 127 -1.00 6.73 -2.23
N GLY A 128 0.17 6.09 -2.36
CA GLY A 128 0.33 4.75 -2.92
C GLY A 128 -0.59 3.66 -2.33
N VAL A 129 -0.61 3.50 -1.00
CA VAL A 129 -1.50 2.52 -0.34
C VAL A 129 -2.95 3.01 -0.29
N GLY A 130 -3.13 4.29 0.02
CA GLY A 130 -4.44 4.90 0.19
C GLY A 130 -5.35 4.75 -1.03
N GLN A 131 -4.81 4.94 -2.23
CA GLN A 131 -5.59 4.83 -3.47
C GLN A 131 -6.16 3.42 -3.69
N TYR A 132 -5.42 2.38 -3.30
CA TYR A 132 -5.88 1.00 -3.41
C TYR A 132 -6.85 0.67 -2.28
N ALA A 133 -6.58 1.17 -1.07
CA ALA A 133 -7.47 0.98 0.07
C ALA A 133 -8.87 1.53 -0.20
N VAL A 134 -9.00 2.69 -0.83
CA VAL A 134 -10.32 3.27 -1.20
C VAL A 134 -11.06 2.31 -2.14
N GLN A 135 -10.43 1.94 -3.25
CA GLN A 135 -11.06 1.12 -4.28
C GLN A 135 -11.44 -0.27 -3.74
N LEU A 136 -10.51 -0.93 -3.02
CA LEU A 136 -10.75 -2.26 -2.44
C LEU A 136 -11.83 -2.23 -1.35
N ALA A 137 -11.88 -1.18 -0.52
CA ALA A 137 -12.94 -1.03 0.48
C ALA A 137 -14.32 -0.92 -0.18
N LYS A 138 -14.44 -0.18 -1.28
CA LYS A 138 -15.69 -0.05 -2.04
C LYS A 138 -16.12 -1.36 -2.70
N LEU A 139 -15.19 -2.17 -3.19
CA LEU A 139 -15.50 -3.51 -3.70
C LEU A 139 -16.12 -4.41 -2.62
N GLY A 140 -15.76 -4.22 -1.35
CA GLY A 140 -16.37 -4.88 -0.18
C GLY A 140 -17.62 -4.19 0.38
N ASN A 141 -18.26 -3.28 -0.36
CA ASN A 141 -19.45 -2.53 0.06
C ASN A 141 -19.28 -1.67 1.34
N ALA A 142 -18.06 -1.24 1.66
CA ALA A 142 -17.83 -0.34 2.78
C ALA A 142 -18.26 1.11 2.45
N HIS A 143 -18.66 1.86 3.49
CA HIS A 143 -18.71 3.30 3.46
C HIS A 143 -17.31 3.85 3.78
N VAL A 144 -16.75 4.65 2.89
CA VAL A 144 -15.38 5.13 2.93
C VAL A 144 -15.35 6.63 3.16
N THR A 145 -14.83 7.01 4.32
CA THR A 145 -14.36 8.38 4.60
C THR A 145 -12.87 8.44 4.32
N ALA A 146 -12.41 9.42 3.58
CA ALA A 146 -11.02 9.54 3.15
C ALA A 146 -10.45 10.92 3.48
N THR A 147 -9.18 10.97 3.87
CA THR A 147 -8.46 12.24 4.00
C THR A 147 -7.34 12.36 2.97
N CYS A 148 -7.23 13.52 2.36
CA CYS A 148 -6.14 13.90 1.47
C CYS A 148 -5.97 15.42 1.50
N GLY A 149 -4.97 15.97 0.81
CA GLY A 149 -4.86 17.42 0.67
C GLY A 149 -5.88 17.96 -0.34
N ALA A 150 -6.28 19.22 -0.20
CA ALA A 150 -7.28 19.89 -1.06
C ALA A 150 -7.15 19.59 -2.56
N ARG A 151 -5.93 19.58 -3.10
CA ARG A 151 -5.67 19.30 -4.54
C ARG A 151 -6.11 17.92 -5.02
N ASN A 152 -6.32 16.96 -4.11
CA ASN A 152 -6.61 15.55 -4.43
C ASN A 152 -8.04 15.14 -4.03
N LEU A 153 -8.92 16.10 -3.67
CA LEU A 153 -10.29 15.79 -3.24
C LEU A 153 -11.08 15.09 -4.35
N ASP A 154 -11.09 15.67 -5.55
CA ASP A 154 -11.83 15.12 -6.71
C ASP A 154 -11.28 13.77 -7.15
N LEU A 155 -9.95 13.62 -7.15
CA LEU A 155 -9.31 12.34 -7.44
C LEU A 155 -9.80 11.26 -6.47
N VAL A 156 -9.70 11.50 -5.16
CA VAL A 156 -10.07 10.51 -4.14
C VAL A 156 -11.57 10.19 -4.20
N LYS A 157 -12.41 11.18 -4.50
CA LYS A 157 -13.83 10.96 -4.77
C LYS A 157 -14.04 10.06 -5.99
N SER A 158 -13.29 10.29 -7.08
CA SER A 158 -13.36 9.46 -8.29
C SER A 158 -12.88 8.01 -8.09
N LEU A 159 -12.12 7.74 -7.02
CA LEU A 159 -11.73 6.38 -6.61
C LEU A 159 -12.85 5.66 -5.85
N GLY A 160 -13.93 6.37 -5.49
CA GLY A 160 -15.14 5.81 -4.88
C GLY A 160 -15.35 6.17 -3.42
N ALA A 161 -14.55 7.07 -2.83
CA ALA A 161 -14.78 7.54 -1.47
C ALA A 161 -16.13 8.27 -1.35
N ASP A 162 -16.90 7.95 -0.31
CA ASP A 162 -18.22 8.54 -0.05
C ASP A 162 -18.08 9.94 0.58
N GLU A 163 -17.09 10.10 1.46
CA GLU A 163 -16.74 11.38 2.09
C GLU A 163 -15.25 11.65 1.89
N VAL A 164 -14.88 12.84 1.44
CA VAL A 164 -13.48 13.25 1.29
C VAL A 164 -13.24 14.55 2.04
N ILE A 165 -12.24 14.55 2.92
CA ILE A 165 -11.96 15.65 3.85
C ILE A 165 -10.53 16.14 3.60
N ASP A 166 -10.37 17.46 3.44
CA ASP A 166 -9.04 18.06 3.43
C ASP A 166 -8.45 17.98 4.85
N TYR A 167 -7.33 17.28 5.01
CA TYR A 167 -6.69 17.07 6.31
C TYR A 167 -6.24 18.38 6.99
N LYS A 168 -6.12 19.49 6.24
CA LYS A 168 -5.76 20.80 6.78
C LYS A 168 -6.93 21.54 7.43
N THR A 169 -8.16 21.08 7.22
CA THR A 169 -9.36 21.66 7.85
C THR A 169 -9.51 21.14 9.29
N PRO A 170 -10.28 21.83 10.16
CA PRO A 170 -10.53 21.36 11.52
C PRO A 170 -11.10 19.94 11.59
N ASP A 171 -12.07 19.61 10.71
CA ASP A 171 -12.67 18.29 10.66
C ASP A 171 -11.67 17.24 10.15
N GLY A 172 -10.82 17.60 9.18
CA GLY A 172 -9.75 16.73 8.67
C GLY A 172 -8.68 16.43 9.72
N ALA A 173 -8.24 17.45 10.47
CA ALA A 173 -7.29 17.30 11.57
C ALA A 173 -7.87 16.48 12.73
N ALA A 174 -9.18 16.57 12.96
CA ALA A 174 -9.91 15.78 13.95
C ALA A 174 -10.33 14.39 13.44
N LEU A 175 -10.10 14.08 12.16
CA LEU A 175 -10.58 12.86 11.47
C LEU A 175 -12.10 12.64 11.61
N LYS A 176 -12.88 13.73 11.66
CA LYS A 176 -14.31 13.69 11.94
C LYS A 176 -15.09 13.51 10.64
N SER A 177 -15.89 12.45 10.54
CA SER A 177 -16.79 12.22 9.40
C SER A 177 -17.83 13.35 9.34
N PRO A 178 -18.06 13.95 8.16
CA PRO A 178 -19.14 14.93 7.93
C PRO A 178 -20.52 14.42 8.35
N SER A 179 -20.80 13.13 8.12
CA SER A 179 -22.05 12.48 8.52
C SER A 179 -22.05 11.98 9.98
N GLY A 180 -21.01 12.28 10.76
CA GLY A 180 -20.89 11.87 12.17
C GLY A 180 -20.63 10.37 12.38
N ARG A 181 -20.25 9.63 11.33
CA ARG A 181 -20.01 8.18 11.39
C ARG A 181 -18.83 7.87 12.31
N LYS A 182 -18.91 6.72 12.98
CA LYS A 182 -17.80 6.11 13.72
C LYS A 182 -17.19 5.01 12.88
N TYR A 183 -15.86 4.90 12.91
CA TYR A 183 -15.13 3.98 12.05
C TYR A 183 -14.92 2.63 12.70
N ASP A 184 -15.28 1.57 11.98
CA ASP A 184 -15.02 0.18 12.36
C ASP A 184 -13.56 -0.20 12.09
N ALA A 185 -12.98 0.38 11.05
CA ALA A 185 -11.53 0.38 10.91
C ALA A 185 -11.00 1.64 10.24
N VAL A 186 -9.72 1.90 10.50
CA VAL A 186 -8.93 2.94 9.88
C VAL A 186 -7.74 2.30 9.18
N ILE A 187 -7.58 2.55 7.89
CA ILE A 187 -6.36 2.22 7.13
C ILE A 187 -5.48 3.46 7.18
N HIS A 188 -4.57 3.49 8.16
CA HIS A 188 -3.79 4.67 8.48
C HIS A 188 -2.50 4.72 7.66
N CYS A 189 -2.54 5.44 6.53
CA CYS A 189 -1.39 5.68 5.63
C CYS A 189 -0.68 7.02 5.84
N ALA A 190 -1.25 7.92 6.67
CA ALA A 190 -0.62 9.19 7.00
C ALA A 190 0.38 9.03 8.16
N THR A 191 1.13 10.09 8.47
CA THR A 191 1.97 10.17 9.66
C THR A 191 1.47 11.29 10.57
N GLY A 192 1.91 11.30 11.83
CA GLY A 192 1.69 12.44 12.73
C GLY A 192 0.34 12.49 13.46
N PHE A 193 -0.47 11.43 13.41
CA PHE A 193 -1.71 11.36 14.18
C PHE A 193 -1.52 10.55 15.47
N PRO A 194 -1.72 11.14 16.67
CA PRO A 194 -1.70 10.39 17.91
C PRO A 194 -2.95 9.53 18.08
N TRP A 195 -2.87 8.48 18.92
CA TRP A 195 -4.01 7.62 19.25
C TRP A 195 -5.24 8.39 19.74
N SER A 196 -5.03 9.52 20.45
CA SER A 196 -6.09 10.39 20.95
C SER A 196 -6.96 10.99 19.84
N THR A 197 -6.43 11.16 18.61
CA THR A 197 -7.23 11.64 17.47
C THR A 197 -8.14 10.54 16.92
N PHE A 198 -7.68 9.29 16.91
CA PHE A 198 -8.49 8.18 16.40
C PHE A 198 -9.57 7.74 17.40
N LYS A 199 -9.19 7.54 18.67
CA LYS A 199 -10.05 6.94 19.71
C LYS A 199 -11.49 7.47 19.76
N PRO A 200 -11.77 8.79 19.73
CA PRO A 200 -13.14 9.31 19.78
C PRO A 200 -13.94 9.04 18.49
N ASN A 201 -13.27 8.82 17.35
CA ASN A 201 -13.90 8.57 16.06
C ASN A 201 -14.13 7.09 15.76
N LEU A 202 -13.56 6.18 16.55
CA LEU A 202 -13.75 4.74 16.39
C LEU A 202 -15.10 4.25 16.94
N SER A 203 -15.67 3.24 16.28
CA SER A 203 -16.79 2.44 16.82
C SER A 203 -16.33 1.62 18.03
N THR A 204 -17.26 0.95 18.72
CA THR A 204 -16.98 0.26 20.01
C THR A 204 -15.79 -0.69 19.94
N ASN A 205 -15.61 -1.41 18.83
CA ASN A 205 -14.52 -2.36 18.58
C ASN A 205 -13.57 -1.90 17.47
N GLY A 206 -13.55 -0.59 17.19
CA GLY A 206 -12.84 -0.04 16.03
C GLY A 206 -11.33 -0.25 16.10
N LYS A 207 -10.71 -0.51 14.94
CA LYS A 207 -9.27 -0.78 14.83
C LYS A 207 -8.58 0.22 13.90
N VAL A 208 -7.39 0.67 14.27
CA VAL A 208 -6.52 1.49 13.42
C VAL A 208 -5.37 0.62 12.95
N PHE A 209 -5.29 0.33 11.66
CA PHE A 209 -4.16 -0.38 11.06
C PHE A 209 -3.12 0.64 10.60
N ASP A 210 -2.01 0.74 11.30
CA ASP A 210 -0.89 1.60 10.93
C ASP A 210 0.04 0.86 9.97
N ILE A 211 0.14 1.34 8.73
CA ILE A 211 0.94 0.70 7.68
C ILE A 211 2.43 1.00 7.78
N THR A 212 2.82 2.00 8.56
CA THR A 212 4.20 2.45 8.76
C THR A 212 4.54 2.50 10.24
N PRO A 213 4.36 1.41 11.00
CA PRO A 213 4.41 1.45 12.44
C PRO A 213 5.77 1.92 12.97
N THR A 214 5.72 2.64 14.09
CA THR A 214 6.86 3.09 14.88
C THR A 214 6.96 2.24 16.16
N PRO A 215 8.07 2.30 16.92
CA PRO A 215 8.17 1.62 18.21
C PRO A 215 7.03 1.98 19.19
N SER A 216 6.56 3.23 19.17
CA SER A 216 5.45 3.67 20.03
C SER A 216 4.12 3.01 19.65
N VAL A 217 3.89 2.73 18.36
CA VAL A 217 2.71 1.99 17.87
C VAL A 217 2.72 0.54 18.39
N PHE A 218 3.87 -0.13 18.36
CA PHE A 218 4.02 -1.47 18.93
C PHE A 218 3.76 -1.50 20.44
N MET A 219 4.33 -0.55 21.18
CA MET A 219 4.14 -0.42 22.62
C MET A 219 2.66 -0.15 22.97
N THR A 220 2.01 0.75 22.24
CA THR A 220 0.59 1.08 22.41
C THR A 220 -0.29 -0.15 22.17
N ASN A 221 -0.04 -0.91 21.10
CA ASN A 221 -0.76 -2.14 20.80
C ASN A 221 -0.58 -3.21 21.90
N ALA A 222 0.64 -3.39 22.39
CA ALA A 222 0.93 -4.35 23.45
C ALA A 222 0.15 -4.02 24.74
N LEU A 223 0.16 -2.74 25.14
CA LEU A 223 -0.61 -2.27 26.29
C LEU A 223 -2.13 -2.43 26.10
N GLN A 224 -2.64 -2.10 24.91
CA GLN A 224 -4.07 -2.26 24.60
C GLN A 224 -4.52 -3.71 24.61
N LYS A 225 -3.67 -4.65 24.17
CA LYS A 225 -3.95 -6.08 24.27
C LYS A 225 -3.93 -6.57 25.72
N LEU A 226 -2.93 -6.15 26.50
CA LEU A 226 -2.81 -6.50 27.92
C LEU A 226 -4.01 -5.99 28.75
N THR A 227 -4.52 -4.82 28.40
CA THR A 227 -5.67 -4.18 29.06
C THR A 227 -7.02 -4.54 28.45
N PHE A 228 -7.05 -5.49 27.48
CA PHE A 228 -8.27 -5.92 26.78
C PHE A 228 -9.08 -4.75 26.18
N SER A 229 -8.40 -3.71 25.71
CA SER A 229 -9.05 -2.57 25.07
C SER A 229 -9.80 -3.02 23.83
N LYS A 230 -11.10 -2.70 23.76
CA LYS A 230 -11.96 -2.97 22.61
C LYS A 230 -11.52 -2.21 21.36
N LYS A 231 -11.00 -0.98 21.54
CA LYS A 231 -10.41 -0.16 20.49
C LYS A 231 -8.91 -0.40 20.42
N GLN A 232 -8.37 -0.65 19.23
CA GLN A 232 -6.98 -1.06 19.08
C GLN A 232 -6.25 -0.28 17.99
N LEU A 233 -4.98 0.02 18.25
CA LEU A 233 -3.98 0.45 17.28
C LEU A 233 -3.13 -0.76 16.92
N VAL A 234 -3.21 -1.21 15.67
CA VAL A 234 -2.64 -2.46 15.19
C VAL A 234 -1.51 -2.14 14.22
N PRO A 235 -0.25 -2.49 14.52
CA PRO A 235 0.84 -2.36 13.56
C PRO A 235 0.64 -3.35 12.42
N LEU A 236 0.70 -2.87 11.18
CA LEU A 236 0.72 -3.73 10.01
C LEU A 236 2.13 -4.25 9.77
N LEU A 237 2.30 -5.54 10.03
CA LEU A 237 3.41 -6.33 9.50
C LEU A 237 2.83 -7.24 8.43
N MET A 238 3.14 -6.92 7.17
CA MET A 238 2.65 -7.64 6.00
C MET A 238 3.77 -8.49 5.41
N THR A 239 3.46 -9.77 5.18
CA THR A 239 4.30 -10.68 4.40
C THR A 239 3.67 -10.85 3.02
N PRO A 240 4.39 -10.50 1.94
CA PRO A 240 3.93 -10.75 0.58
C PRO A 240 3.62 -12.23 0.34
N LYS A 241 2.54 -12.51 -0.39
CA LYS A 241 2.15 -13.85 -0.80
C LYS A 241 1.72 -13.83 -2.26
N LYS A 242 2.17 -14.82 -3.04
CA LYS A 242 1.85 -14.96 -4.46
C LYS A 242 0.35 -14.92 -4.71
N GLU A 243 -0.43 -15.65 -3.91
CA GLU A 243 -1.87 -15.80 -4.10
C GLU A 243 -2.61 -14.46 -3.89
N LYS A 244 -2.14 -13.64 -2.96
CA LYS A 244 -2.72 -12.31 -2.72
C LYS A 244 -2.36 -11.32 -3.83
N LEU A 245 -1.16 -11.41 -4.38
CA LEU A 245 -0.73 -10.57 -5.49
C LEU A 245 -1.51 -10.94 -6.76
N ASP A 246 -1.64 -12.24 -7.05
CA ASP A 246 -2.40 -12.76 -8.18
C ASP A 246 -3.88 -12.35 -8.10
N PHE A 247 -4.48 -12.47 -6.92
CA PHE A 247 -5.85 -11.99 -6.66
C PHE A 247 -6.02 -10.50 -6.99
N LEU A 248 -5.11 -9.64 -6.53
CA LEU A 248 -5.17 -8.21 -6.82
C LEU A 248 -4.92 -7.91 -8.31
N LEU A 249 -4.04 -8.66 -8.95
CA LEU A 249 -3.74 -8.50 -10.37
C LEU A 249 -4.95 -8.82 -11.24
N ASN A 250 -5.76 -9.81 -10.83
CA ASN A 250 -7.05 -10.09 -11.48
C ASN A 250 -8.02 -8.92 -11.35
N PHE A 251 -8.06 -8.21 -10.22
CA PHE A 251 -8.86 -6.98 -10.11
C PHE A 251 -8.38 -5.85 -11.01
N VAL A 252 -7.06 -5.73 -11.22
CA VAL A 252 -6.52 -4.77 -12.20
C VAL A 252 -6.92 -5.17 -13.62
N LYS A 253 -6.76 -6.46 -13.96
CA LYS A 253 -7.15 -7.02 -15.27
C LYS A 253 -8.63 -6.77 -15.58
N GLU A 254 -9.50 -6.96 -14.61
CA GLU A 254 -10.95 -6.75 -14.75
C GLU A 254 -11.36 -5.27 -14.67
N GLY A 255 -10.42 -4.35 -14.49
CA GLY A 255 -10.69 -2.92 -14.34
C GLY A 255 -11.42 -2.54 -13.04
N LYS A 256 -11.52 -3.47 -12.08
CA LYS A 256 -12.17 -3.25 -10.77
C LYS A 256 -11.36 -2.32 -9.87
N ILE A 257 -10.03 -2.34 -10.02
CA ILE A 257 -9.13 -1.37 -9.42
C ILE A 257 -8.17 -0.85 -10.49
N LYS A 258 -7.76 0.40 -10.38
CA LYS A 258 -6.77 1.04 -11.25
C LYS A 258 -5.62 1.61 -10.44
N ALA A 259 -4.42 1.54 -11.01
CA ALA A 259 -3.26 2.24 -10.49
C ALA A 259 -3.33 3.71 -10.91
N VAL A 260 -3.40 4.63 -9.95
CA VAL A 260 -3.05 6.03 -10.15
C VAL A 260 -1.54 6.13 -10.10
N VAL A 261 -0.97 6.65 -11.18
CA VAL A 261 0.46 6.90 -11.34
C VAL A 261 0.69 8.40 -11.20
N ASP A 262 1.63 8.75 -10.33
CA ASP A 262 2.04 10.12 -10.10
C ASP A 262 2.99 10.61 -11.21
N SER A 263 3.96 9.78 -11.55
CA SER A 263 4.97 10.07 -12.57
C SER A 263 5.71 8.79 -12.97
N ILE A 264 6.26 8.83 -14.19
CA ILE A 264 7.11 7.79 -14.76
C ILE A 264 8.43 8.45 -15.13
N HIS A 265 9.55 7.87 -14.71
CA HIS A 265 10.91 8.38 -14.95
C HIS A 265 11.77 7.30 -15.61
N PRO A 266 12.69 7.65 -16.51
CA PRO A 266 13.67 6.67 -16.99
C PRO A 266 14.67 6.31 -15.89
N LEU A 267 15.25 5.11 -15.95
CA LEU A 267 16.23 4.62 -14.98
C LEU A 267 17.47 5.53 -14.91
N SER A 268 17.83 6.15 -16.03
CA SER A 268 18.90 7.16 -16.13
C SER A 268 18.64 8.44 -15.33
N LYS A 269 17.41 8.64 -14.85
CA LYS A 269 16.97 9.76 -14.00
C LYS A 269 16.26 9.28 -12.72
N ALA A 270 16.57 8.08 -12.25
CA ALA A 270 15.91 7.50 -11.08
C ALA A 270 16.07 8.35 -9.81
N GLU A 271 17.07 9.23 -9.73
CA GLU A 271 17.25 10.22 -8.67
C GLU A 271 16.11 11.25 -8.61
N GLU A 272 15.53 11.64 -9.76
CA GLU A 272 14.38 12.55 -9.81
C GLU A 272 13.15 11.87 -9.21
N ALA A 273 12.93 10.59 -9.56
CA ALA A 273 11.88 9.75 -8.98
C ALA A 273 12.06 9.56 -7.46
N TRP A 274 13.31 9.35 -7.04
CA TRP A 274 13.68 9.18 -5.64
C TRP A 274 13.45 10.45 -4.82
N ALA A 275 13.87 11.61 -5.34
CA ALA A 275 13.63 12.92 -4.72
C ALA A 275 12.12 13.18 -4.56
N LYS A 276 11.32 12.88 -5.59
CA LYS A 276 9.86 13.02 -5.52
C LYS A 276 9.22 12.12 -4.44
N SER A 277 9.77 10.93 -4.24
CA SER A 277 9.35 10.05 -3.15
C SER A 277 9.69 10.66 -1.78
N ILE A 278 10.88 11.25 -1.64
CA ILE A 278 11.33 11.93 -0.41
C ILE A 278 10.40 13.09 -0.05
N ASP A 279 9.95 13.87 -1.04
CA ASP A 279 9.03 14.98 -0.82
C ASP A 279 7.70 14.53 -0.21
N GLY A 280 7.30 13.26 -0.40
CA GLY A 280 6.10 12.69 0.24
C GLY A 280 4.77 13.21 -0.31
N HIS A 281 4.80 13.89 -1.47
CA HIS A 281 3.65 14.51 -2.11
C HIS A 281 3.22 13.79 -3.40
N ALA A 282 3.59 12.52 -3.57
CA ALA A 282 3.14 11.74 -4.72
C ALA A 282 1.62 11.52 -4.70
N THR A 283 1.00 11.64 -5.87
CA THR A 283 -0.41 11.28 -6.07
C THR A 283 -0.49 9.91 -6.74
N GLY A 284 -0.59 8.87 -5.93
CA GLY A 284 -0.52 7.48 -6.36
C GLY A 284 0.89 6.91 -6.25
N LYS A 285 1.38 6.26 -7.32
CA LYS A 285 2.68 5.57 -7.34
C LYS A 285 3.67 6.25 -8.28
N ILE A 286 4.93 6.32 -7.85
CA ILE A 286 6.06 6.78 -8.67
C ILE A 286 6.68 5.55 -9.34
N ILE A 287 6.84 5.60 -10.65
CA ILE A 287 7.35 4.52 -11.49
C ILE A 287 8.70 4.91 -12.07
N VAL A 288 9.59 3.92 -12.18
CA VAL A 288 10.82 4.01 -12.97
C VAL A 288 10.80 2.93 -14.04
N GLU A 289 11.08 3.29 -15.28
CA GLU A 289 11.18 2.40 -16.44
C GLU A 289 12.63 2.40 -16.96
N PRO A 290 13.15 1.28 -17.50
CA PRO A 290 14.51 1.21 -18.03
C PRO A 290 14.76 2.18 -19.19
#